data_AF-A0A821NF55-F1
#
_entry.id   AF-A0A821NF55-F1
#
_cell.length_a   1.000
_cell.length_b   1.000
_cell.length_c   1.000
_cell.angle_alpha   90.00
_cell.angle_beta   90.00
_cell.angle_gamma   90.00
#
_symmetry.space_group_name_H-M   'P 1'
#
loop_
_entity.id
_entity.type
_entity.pdbx_description
1 polymer ?
#
loop_
_entity_poly.entity_id
_entity_poly.type
_entity_poly.pdbx_seq_one_letter_code
_entity_poly.pdbx_strand_id
1 'polypeptide(L)' 'NVEAGILECVDISLWAPLIVPVKISNGKIRIRGDFKVTINSQILIDLHPIPSIE' A
#
# COMPACT_ATOMS: atom_id res chain seq x y z
N ASN A 1 -2.98 -14.06 0.78
CA ASN A 1 -4.30 -14.40 0.24
C ASN A 1 -5.36 -13.76 1.14
N VAL A 2 -6.60 -13.57 0.69
CA VAL A 2 -7.72 -13.09 1.52
C VAL A 2 -7.86 -13.94 2.80
N GLU A 3 -7.55 -15.23 2.70
CA GLU A 3 -7.47 -16.19 3.82
C GLU A 3 -6.57 -15.76 4.99
N ALA A 4 -5.62 -14.84 4.76
CA ALA A 4 -4.76 -14.32 5.82
C ALA A 4 -5.49 -13.33 6.75
N GLY A 5 -6.73 -12.94 6.44
CA GLY A 5 -7.53 -12.01 7.24
C GLY A 5 -7.08 -10.55 7.17
N ILE A 6 -6.23 -10.21 6.19
CA ILE A 6 -5.64 -8.85 6.02
C ILE A 6 -6.49 -7.99 5.08
N LEU A 7 -7.26 -8.63 4.18
CA LEU A 7 -8.09 -7.98 3.18
C LEU A 7 -9.52 -8.50 3.32
N GLU A 8 -10.48 -7.60 3.10
CA GLU A 8 -11.90 -7.93 3.00
C GLU A 8 -12.47 -7.42 1.68
N CYS A 9 -13.54 -8.06 1.22
CA CYS A 9 -14.30 -7.55 0.09
C CYS A 9 -15.15 -6.37 0.56
N VAL A 10 -15.18 -5.31 -0.24
CA VAL A 10 -16.01 -4.13 -0.02
C VAL A 10 -16.80 -3.87 -1.28
N ASP A 11 -18.11 -3.69 -1.15
CA ASP A 11 -19.00 -3.47 -2.31
C ASP A 11 -18.79 -2.08 -2.94
N ILE A 12 -18.61 -1.05 -2.09
CA ILE A 12 -18.42 0.34 -2.52
C ILE A 12 -17.39 1.01 -1.62
N SER A 13 -16.40 1.67 -2.23
CA SER A 13 -15.43 2.50 -1.52
C SER A 13 -15.33 3.88 -2.16
N LEU A 14 -15.24 4.92 -1.33
CA LEU A 14 -14.96 6.28 -1.77
C LEU A 14 -13.50 6.45 -2.23
N TRP A 15 -12.60 5.61 -1.72
CA TRP A 15 -11.17 5.67 -1.99
C TRP A 15 -10.69 4.37 -2.63
N ALA A 16 -9.96 4.49 -3.74
CA ALA A 16 -9.35 3.37 -4.42
C ALA A 16 -7.99 3.77 -5.01
N PRO A 17 -6.88 3.18 -4.55
CA PRO A 17 -5.59 3.29 -5.24
C PRO A 17 -5.56 2.38 -6.48
N LEU A 18 -4.67 2.69 -7.43
CA LEU A 18 -4.45 1.80 -8.57
C LEU A 18 -3.69 0.54 -8.13
N ILE A 19 -4.04 -0.63 -8.67
CA ILE A 19 -3.31 -1.88 -8.40
C ILE A 19 -2.20 -2.06 -9.43
N VAL A 20 -0.97 -2.28 -8.96
CA VAL A 20 0.22 -2.44 -9.80
C VAL A 20 0.90 -3.79 -9.53
N PRO A 21 1.02 -4.66 -10.54
CA PRO A 21 1.78 -5.90 -10.44
C PRO A 21 3.28 -5.64 -10.62
N VAL A 22 4.10 -6.29 -9.79
CA VAL A 22 5.56 -6.17 -9.84
C VAL A 22 6.20 -7.55 -9.79
N LYS A 23 7.09 -7.84 -10.74
CA LYS A 23 7.93 -9.03 -10.69
C LYS A 23 9.02 -8.85 -9.63
N ILE A 24 9.18 -9.84 -8.76
CA ILE A 24 10.27 -9.86 -7.77
C ILE A 24 11.31 -10.93 -8.14
N SER A 25 12.50 -10.84 -7.56
CA SER A 25 13.70 -11.62 -7.96
C SER A 25 13.52 -13.14 -7.91
N ASN A 26 12.61 -13.65 -7.07
CA ASN A 26 12.28 -15.07 -6.98
C ASN A 26 11.28 -15.54 -8.05
N GLY A 27 11.05 -14.77 -9.10
CA GLY A 27 10.13 -15.09 -10.20
C GLY A 27 8.65 -14.91 -9.86
N LYS A 28 8.29 -14.57 -8.62
CA LYS A 28 6.90 -14.33 -8.21
C LYS A 28 6.42 -12.93 -8.59
N ILE A 29 5.10 -12.77 -8.62
CA ILE A 29 4.44 -11.47 -8.77
C ILE A 29 4.01 -10.98 -7.40
N ARG A 30 4.28 -9.71 -7.10
CA ARG A 30 3.77 -8.99 -5.94
C ARG A 30 2.80 -7.91 -6.40
N ILE A 31 1.62 -7.89 -5.78
CA ILE A 31 0.61 -6.87 -5.97
C ILE A 31 0.91 -5.70 -5.03
N ARG A 32 0.85 -4.46 -5.54
CA ARG A 32 0.99 -3.23 -4.73
C ARG A 32 -0.14 -2.25 -5.05
N GLY A 33 -0.58 -1.47 -4.07
CA GLY A 33 -1.37 -0.27 -4.31
C GLY A 33 -0.46 0.91 -4.62
N ASP A 34 -0.73 1.66 -5.68
CA ASP A 34 -0.10 2.96 -5.91
C ASP A 34 -0.85 4.03 -5.11
N PHE A 35 -0.35 4.26 -3.90
CA PHE A 35 -0.88 5.25 -2.97
C PHE A 35 -0.33 6.65 -3.23
N LYS A 36 0.76 6.79 -4.00
CA LYS A 36 1.47 8.07 -4.16
C LYS A 36 0.62 9.07 -4.95
N VAL A 37 -0.04 8.60 -6.00
CA VAL A 37 -0.81 9.45 -6.93
C VAL A 37 -2.14 9.90 -6.32
N THR A 38 -2.74 9.10 -5.43
CA THR A 38 -4.09 9.33 -4.92
C THR A 38 -4.12 9.66 -3.43
N ILE A 39 -3.68 8.73 -2.58
CA ILE A 39 -3.94 8.77 -1.13
C ILE A 39 -2.89 9.61 -0.38
N ASN A 40 -1.60 9.49 -0.70
CA ASN A 40 -0.52 10.03 0.13
C ASN A 40 -0.58 11.56 0.33
N SER A 41 -1.05 12.32 -0.67
CA SER A 41 -1.16 13.78 -0.57
C SER A 41 -2.34 14.24 0.31
N GLN A 42 -3.28 13.34 0.61
CA GLN A 42 -4.47 13.60 1.42
C GLN A 42 -4.28 13.17 2.89
N ILE A 43 -3.18 12.46 3.20
CA ILE A 43 -2.88 11.99 4.55
C ILE A 43 -2.35 13.16 5.39
N LEU A 44 -2.86 13.31 6.62
CA LEU A 44 -2.25 14.17 7.64
C LEU A 44 -0.90 13.56 8.06
N ILE A 45 0.18 14.29 7.84
CA ILE A 45 1.53 13.81 8.16
C ILE A 45 1.76 13.90 9.67
N ASP A 46 2.06 12.75 10.28
CA ASP A 46 2.49 12.64 11.68
C ASP A 46 3.98 12.27 11.72
N LEU A 47 4.83 13.26 12.01
CA LEU A 47 6.29 13.12 11.95
C LEU A 47 6.85 12.64 13.29
N HIS A 48 7.51 11.49 13.27
CA HIS A 48 8.25 10.94 14.41
C HIS A 48 9.76 10.95 14.14
N PRO A 49 10.60 11.22 15.15
CA PRO A 49 12.05 11.24 14.98
C PRO A 49 12.56 9.84 14.57
N ILE A 50 13.41 9.80 13.54
CA ILE A 50 14.11 8.59 13.13
C ILE A 50 15.49 8.59 13.81
N PRO A 51 15.93 7.48 14.43
CA PRO A 51 17.26 7.41 15.02
C PRO A 51 18.35 7.77 14.01
N SER A 52 19.26 8.67 14.39
CA SER A 52 20.46 8.94 13.62
C SER A 52 21.45 7.78 13.77
N ILE A 53 22.12 7.44 12.67
CA ILE A 53 23.29 6.57 12.69
C ILE A 53 24.48 7.49 12.95
N GLU A 54 24.77 7.77 14.22
CA GLU A 54 26.10 8.21 14.66
C GLU A 54 26.89 7.00 15.16
#